data_AF-A0A0B3AGH6-F1
#
_entry.id   AF-A0A0B3AGH6-F1
#
_cell.length_a   1.000
_cell.length_b   1.000
_cell.length_c   1.000
_cell.angle_alpha   90.00
_cell.angle_beta   90.00
_cell.angle_gamma   90.00
#
_symmetry.space_group_name_H-M   'P 1'
#
loop_
_entity.id
_entity.type
_entity.pdbx_description
1 polymer ?
#
loop_
_entity_poly.entity_id
_entity_poly.type
_entity_poly.pdbx_seq_one_letter_code
_entity_poly.pdbx_strand_id
1 'polypeptide(L)'
;MNKAKLSRVIPDETILKNMGVLTENRKFKNAGVLFFCDNVEKFISQAIVTCVLFKGLDKQFILDKKDFKLDISSNYEEVLKFLYTNLKIVYRMEGFGPRKEMLEIPDKALKECIINAMTHRDYSEKGAFIQVDIFDDRVEISNPGGLIIKESEFGTRSLSRNPTIFSLFNKFYFI
;
A
#
# COMPACT_ATOMS: atom_id res chain seq x y z
N MET A 1 -15.73 7.36 4.81
CA MET A 1 -16.88 6.53 5.23
C MET A 1 -17.88 6.22 4.12
N ASN A 2 -18.18 7.16 3.20
CA ASN A 2 -19.12 6.92 2.09
C ASN A 2 -18.76 5.74 1.16
N LYS A 3 -17.48 5.46 0.93
CA LYS A 3 -17.04 4.30 0.12
C LYS A 3 -17.36 2.94 0.78
N ALA A 4 -17.43 2.88 2.11
CA ALA A 4 -17.53 1.62 2.86
C ALA A 4 -18.97 1.13 3.10
N LYS A 5 -19.99 1.89 2.67
CA LYS A 5 -21.43 1.57 2.87
C LYS A 5 -21.78 1.17 4.31
N LEU A 6 -21.10 1.77 5.29
CA LEU A 6 -21.30 1.42 6.70
C LEU A 6 -22.74 1.72 7.14
N SER A 7 -23.26 0.87 8.02
CA SER A 7 -24.59 1.04 8.60
C SER A 7 -24.73 2.42 9.24
N ARG A 8 -25.72 3.20 8.79
CA ARG A 8 -26.05 4.53 9.35
C ARG A 8 -26.62 4.47 10.77
N VAL A 9 -26.73 3.28 11.35
CA VAL A 9 -27.29 3.05 12.69
C VAL A 9 -26.28 3.43 13.78
N ILE A 10 -24.98 3.30 13.51
CA ILE A 10 -23.92 3.60 14.48
C ILE A 10 -23.28 4.95 14.14
N PRO A 11 -23.15 5.90 15.08
CA PRO A 11 -22.47 7.16 14.82
C PRO A 11 -21.01 6.95 14.37
N ASP A 12 -20.56 7.76 13.40
CA ASP A 12 -19.20 7.72 12.85
C ASP A 12 -18.12 7.77 13.94
N GLU A 13 -18.33 8.56 14.99
CA GLU A 13 -17.42 8.64 16.14
C GLU A 13 -17.23 7.28 16.83
N THR A 14 -18.32 6.56 17.08
CA THR A 14 -18.28 5.22 17.69
C THR A 14 -17.55 4.23 16.78
N ILE A 15 -17.77 4.32 15.46
CA ILE A 15 -17.05 3.49 14.48
C ILE A 15 -15.54 3.76 14.55
N LEU A 16 -15.14 5.03 14.55
CA LEU A 16 -13.73 5.43 14.60
C LEU A 16 -13.05 5.05 15.92
N LYS A 17 -13.76 5.14 17.05
CA LYS A 17 -13.27 4.66 18.36
C LYS A 17 -13.09 3.14 18.34
N ASN A 18 -14.07 2.39 17.84
CA ASN A 18 -14.01 0.93 17.73
C ASN A 18 -12.92 0.44 16.76
N MET A 19 -12.60 1.24 15.74
CA MET A 19 -11.46 1.00 14.86
C MET A 19 -10.11 1.34 15.51
N GLY A 20 -10.11 1.93 16.71
CA GLY A 20 -8.90 2.28 17.46
C GLY A 20 -8.16 3.49 16.90
N VAL A 21 -8.77 4.26 16.00
CA VAL A 21 -8.16 5.40 15.29
C VAL A 21 -8.52 6.76 15.88
N LEU A 22 -9.55 6.82 16.72
CA LEU A 22 -9.96 8.01 17.45
C LEU A 22 -9.80 7.77 18.96
N THR A 23 -9.21 8.74 19.65
CA THR A 23 -9.06 8.72 21.11
C THR A 23 -10.35 9.15 21.81
N GLU A 24 -10.46 8.87 23.11
CA GLU A 24 -11.62 9.31 23.92
C GLU A 24 -11.84 10.82 23.89
N ASN A 25 -10.75 11.59 23.82
CA ASN A 25 -10.77 13.05 23.73
C ASN A 25 -11.02 13.57 22.30
N ARG A 26 -11.56 12.74 21.41
CA ARG A 26 -11.90 13.08 20.01
C ARG A 26 -10.72 13.57 19.16
N LYS A 27 -9.50 13.13 19.49
CA LYS A 27 -8.30 13.36 18.66
C LYS A 27 -7.98 12.13 17.83
N PHE A 28 -7.68 12.33 16.55
CA PHE A 28 -7.23 11.25 15.68
C PHE A 28 -5.82 10.79 16.04
N LYS A 29 -5.59 9.49 15.95
CA LYS A 29 -4.23 8.90 15.89
C LYS A 29 -3.70 8.99 14.46
N ASN A 30 -2.40 8.82 14.27
CA ASN A 30 -1.77 8.84 12.94
C ASN A 30 -2.43 7.86 11.95
N ALA A 31 -2.78 6.65 12.39
CA ALA A 31 -3.52 5.70 11.56
C ALA A 31 -4.89 6.26 11.12
N GLY A 32 -5.59 6.99 11.99
CA GLY A 32 -6.84 7.64 11.63
C GLY A 32 -6.67 8.75 10.60
N VAL A 33 -5.61 9.54 10.74
CA VAL A 33 -5.23 10.54 9.74
C VAL A 33 -4.93 9.87 8.40
N LEU A 34 -4.10 8.84 8.39
CA LEU A 34 -3.69 8.13 7.18
C LEU A 34 -4.85 7.50 6.40
N PHE A 35 -5.87 6.99 7.09
CA PHE A 35 -7.00 6.31 6.42
C PHE A 35 -8.21 7.20 6.14
N PHE A 36 -8.43 8.27 6.90
CA PHE A 36 -9.72 8.96 6.92
C PHE A 36 -9.66 10.47 6.76
N CYS A 37 -8.47 11.08 6.71
CA CYS A 37 -8.35 12.51 6.42
C CYS A 37 -8.19 12.77 4.91
N ASP A 38 -8.93 13.74 4.39
CA ASP A 38 -8.83 14.14 2.98
C ASP A 38 -7.46 14.76 2.63
N ASN A 39 -6.81 15.41 3.60
CA ASN A 39 -5.49 16.02 3.43
C ASN A 39 -4.50 15.44 4.44
N VAL A 40 -3.97 14.25 4.12
CA VAL A 40 -2.96 13.55 4.93
C VAL A 40 -1.65 14.34 4.96
N GLU A 41 -1.22 14.92 3.84
CA GLU A 41 0.06 15.64 3.70
C GLU A 41 0.21 16.77 4.73
N LYS A 42 -0.90 17.44 5.10
CA LYS A 42 -0.91 18.47 6.16
C LYS A 42 -0.42 17.97 7.52
N PHE A 43 -0.59 16.70 7.82
CA PHE A 43 -0.27 16.10 9.12
C PHE A 43 0.93 15.16 9.05
N ILE A 44 1.06 14.42 7.93
CA ILE A 44 2.09 13.40 7.70
C ILE A 44 2.60 13.59 6.26
N SER A 45 3.45 14.60 6.08
CA SER A 45 3.97 15.02 4.76
C SER A 45 4.73 13.93 4.00
N GLN A 46 5.25 12.94 4.72
CA GLN A 46 6.02 11.80 4.21
C GLN A 46 5.15 10.58 3.85
N ALA A 47 3.82 10.67 3.98
CA ALA A 47 2.87 9.63 3.56
C ALA A 47 2.67 9.65 2.03
N ILE A 48 3.79 9.59 1.30
CA ILE A 48 3.86 9.62 -0.15
C ILE A 48 4.26 8.23 -0.64
N VAL A 49 3.66 7.80 -1.75
CA VAL A 49 4.16 6.68 -2.55
C VAL A 49 4.50 7.18 -3.94
N THR A 50 5.76 7.05 -4.32
CA THR A 50 6.25 7.42 -5.64
C THR A 50 6.38 6.17 -6.48
N CYS A 51 5.73 6.17 -7.64
CA CYS A 51 5.89 5.12 -8.65
C CYS A 51 6.70 5.66 -9.83
N VAL A 52 7.68 4.89 -10.30
CA VAL A 52 8.51 5.25 -11.45
C VAL A 52 8.58 4.07 -12.41
N LEU A 53 8.29 4.32 -13.68
CA LEU A 53 8.55 3.37 -14.75
C LEU A 53 9.86 3.75 -15.43
N PHE A 54 10.80 2.82 -15.46
CA PHE A 54 12.07 2.96 -16.17
C PHE A 54 12.05 2.19 -17.49
N LYS A 55 12.89 2.62 -18.43
CA LYS A 55 13.22 1.86 -19.64
C LYS A 55 14.50 1.07 -19.40
N GLY A 56 14.44 -0.25 -19.58
CA GLY A 56 15.60 -1.11 -19.36
C GLY A 56 15.71 -1.61 -17.92
N LEU A 57 16.94 -1.90 -17.50
CA LEU A 57 17.24 -2.56 -16.21
C LEU A 57 17.80 -1.60 -15.15
N ASP A 58 18.07 -0.35 -15.55
CA ASP A 58 18.69 0.67 -14.72
C ASP A 58 17.82 1.94 -14.61
N LYS A 59 18.28 2.90 -13.81
CA LYS A 59 17.56 4.14 -13.50
C LYS A 59 17.92 5.29 -14.45
N GLN A 60 18.43 5.02 -15.65
CA GLN A 60 18.88 6.08 -16.57
C GLN A 60 17.72 6.79 -17.28
N PHE A 61 16.69 6.05 -17.69
CA PHE A 61 15.60 6.59 -18.52
C PHE A 61 14.24 6.39 -17.84
N ILE A 62 13.62 7.49 -17.43
CA ILE A 62 12.27 7.50 -16.85
C ILE A 62 11.24 7.63 -17.97
N LEU A 63 10.28 6.70 -18.02
CA LEU A 63 9.15 6.71 -18.96
C LEU A 63 7.91 7.37 -18.35
N ASP A 64 7.64 7.10 -17.07
CA ASP A 64 6.54 7.71 -16.31
C ASP A 64 6.94 7.83 -14.84
N LYS A 65 6.43 8.85 -14.16
CA LYS A 65 6.62 9.06 -12.71
C LYS A 65 5.35 9.66 -12.12
N LYS A 66 4.88 9.08 -11.01
CA LYS A 66 3.72 9.60 -10.26
C LYS A 66 3.98 9.59 -8.77
N ASP A 67 3.64 10.70 -8.13
CA ASP A 67 3.65 10.84 -6.68
C ASP A 67 2.21 10.82 -6.16
N PHE A 68 1.88 9.82 -5.34
CA PHE A 68 0.57 9.67 -4.73
C PHE A 68 0.59 10.21 -3.29
N LYS A 69 -0.24 11.21 -3.03
CA LYS A 69 -0.30 11.96 -1.76
C LYS A 69 -1.71 11.95 -1.14
N LEU A 70 -2.43 10.86 -1.32
CA LEU A 70 -3.80 10.68 -0.85
C LEU A 70 -3.80 9.98 0.52
N ASP A 71 -5.00 9.63 1.01
CA ASP A 71 -5.13 8.65 2.08
C ASP A 71 -4.53 7.29 1.66
N ILE A 72 -4.15 6.49 2.65
CA ILE A 72 -3.40 5.25 2.45
C ILE A 72 -4.19 4.21 1.62
N SER A 73 -5.52 4.22 1.70
CA SER A 73 -6.40 3.32 0.95
C SER A 73 -6.48 3.75 -0.51
N SER A 74 -6.65 5.04 -0.77
CA SER A 74 -6.62 5.58 -2.14
C SER A 74 -5.22 5.46 -2.78
N ASN A 75 -4.14 5.68 -2.01
CA ASN A 75 -2.78 5.45 -2.50
C ASN A 75 -2.57 3.97 -2.89
N TYR A 76 -3.09 3.02 -2.10
CA TYR A 76 -3.01 1.59 -2.44
C TYR A 76 -3.69 1.28 -3.79
N GLU A 77 -4.90 1.79 -4.00
CA GLU A 77 -5.64 1.62 -5.25
C GLU A 77 -4.91 2.22 -6.46
N GLU A 78 -4.40 3.45 -6.33
CA GLU A 78 -3.70 4.13 -7.42
C GLU A 78 -2.33 3.50 -7.75
N VAL A 79 -1.61 3.00 -6.75
CA VAL A 79 -0.35 2.26 -6.96
C VAL A 79 -0.61 0.94 -7.70
N LEU A 80 -1.63 0.17 -7.32
CA LEU A 80 -1.99 -1.05 -8.04
C LEU A 80 -2.42 -0.74 -9.48
N LYS A 81 -3.21 0.32 -9.67
CA LYS A 81 -3.59 0.77 -11.02
C LYS A 81 -2.37 1.14 -11.85
N PHE A 82 -1.39 1.83 -11.27
CA PHE A 82 -0.12 2.13 -11.93
C PHE A 82 0.62 0.85 -12.34
N LEU A 83 0.71 -0.14 -11.44
CA LEU A 83 1.32 -1.43 -11.74
C LEU A 83 0.58 -2.17 -12.86
N TYR A 84 -0.74 -2.29 -12.79
CA TYR A 84 -1.53 -3.01 -13.80
C TYR A 84 -1.50 -2.36 -15.18
N THR A 85 -1.34 -1.04 -15.23
CA THR A 85 -1.26 -0.31 -16.50
C THR A 85 0.10 -0.50 -17.18
N ASN A 86 1.17 -0.71 -16.39
CA ASN A 86 2.55 -0.72 -16.90
C ASN A 86 3.19 -2.12 -16.93
N LEU A 87 2.63 -3.12 -16.24
CA LEU A 87 3.08 -4.50 -16.31
C LEU A 87 2.48 -5.22 -17.51
N LYS A 88 3.25 -6.18 -18.05
CA LYS A 88 2.84 -6.96 -19.22
C LYS A 88 1.80 -8.00 -18.82
N ILE A 89 0.85 -8.22 -19.72
CA ILE A 89 -0.04 -9.38 -19.67
C ILE A 89 0.69 -10.54 -20.37
N VAL A 90 0.92 -11.60 -19.61
CA VAL A 90 1.42 -12.88 -20.12
C VAL A 90 0.26 -13.85 -20.26
N TYR A 91 0.45 -14.82 -21.15
CA TYR A 91 -0.57 -15.80 -21.41
C TYR A 91 -0.04 -17.19 -21.15
N ARG A 92 -0.70 -17.91 -20.25
CA ARG A 92 -0.35 -19.28 -19.93
C ARG A 92 -1.24 -20.24 -20.69
N MET A 93 -0.61 -21.17 -21.42
CA MET A 93 -1.29 -22.33 -21.99
C MET A 93 -1.40 -23.40 -20.92
N GLU A 94 -2.63 -23.83 -20.59
CA GLU A 94 -2.88 -24.97 -19.72
C GLU A 94 -3.41 -26.14 -20.56
N GLY A 95 -2.49 -26.96 -21.10
CA GLY A 95 -2.85 -28.12 -21.92
C GLY A 95 -3.70 -27.75 -23.15
N PHE A 96 -4.78 -28.48 -23.37
CA PHE A 96 -5.78 -28.20 -24.42
C PHE A 96 -6.89 -27.21 -23.98
N GLY A 97 -6.76 -26.61 -22.78
CA GLY A 97 -7.74 -25.70 -22.21
C GLY A 97 -7.64 -24.26 -22.76
N PRO A 98 -8.62 -23.40 -22.40
CA PRO A 98 -8.61 -22.01 -22.82
C PRO A 98 -7.40 -21.25 -22.26
N ARG A 99 -6.85 -20.34 -23.07
CA ARG A 99 -5.71 -19.48 -22.72
C ARG A 99 -6.11 -18.61 -21.51
N LYS A 100 -5.26 -18.58 -20.49
CA LYS A 100 -5.44 -17.69 -19.33
C LYS A 100 -4.54 -16.46 -19.45
N GLU A 101 -5.14 -15.29 -19.44
CA GLU A 101 -4.46 -14.00 -19.30
C GLU A 101 -4.11 -13.76 -17.84
N MET A 102 -2.86 -13.40 -17.57
CA MET A 102 -2.39 -13.02 -16.24
C MET A 102 -1.30 -11.96 -16.34
N LEU A 103 -1.10 -11.19 -15.28
CA LEU A 103 0.05 -10.28 -15.18
C LEU A 103 1.35 -11.09 -15.11
N GLU A 104 2.44 -10.51 -15.63
CA GLU A 104 3.78 -11.12 -15.54
C GLU A 104 4.26 -11.33 -14.11
N ILE A 105 3.72 -10.57 -13.15
CA ILE A 105 3.88 -10.77 -11.71
C ILE A 105 2.51 -11.16 -11.12
N PRO A 106 2.42 -12.19 -10.25
CA PRO A 106 1.15 -12.58 -9.65
C PRO A 106 0.46 -11.42 -8.92
N ASP A 107 -0.81 -11.20 -9.24
CA ASP A 107 -1.64 -10.14 -8.63
C ASP A 107 -1.60 -10.16 -7.09
N LYS A 108 -1.70 -11.37 -6.52
CA LYS A 108 -1.62 -11.55 -5.06
C LYS A 108 -0.28 -11.07 -4.48
N ALA A 109 0.82 -11.31 -5.19
CA ALA A 109 2.14 -10.88 -4.75
C ALA A 109 2.26 -9.35 -4.78
N LEU A 110 1.79 -8.70 -5.85
CA LEU A 110 1.77 -7.23 -5.95
C LEU A 110 0.97 -6.61 -4.81
N LYS A 111 -0.26 -7.08 -4.58
CA LYS A 111 -1.12 -6.61 -3.49
C LYS A 111 -0.43 -6.72 -2.14
N GLU A 112 0.08 -7.91 -1.81
CA GLU A 112 0.75 -8.18 -0.54
C GLU A 112 2.01 -7.33 -0.34
N CYS A 113 2.84 -7.17 -1.38
CA CYS A 113 4.04 -6.34 -1.30
C CYS A 113 3.71 -4.86 -1.05
N ILE A 114 2.68 -4.30 -1.69
CA ILE A 114 2.27 -2.91 -1.45
C ILE A 114 1.66 -2.73 -0.05
N ILE A 115 0.81 -3.67 0.40
CA ILE A 115 0.27 -3.67 1.77
C ILE A 115 1.41 -3.73 2.79
N ASN A 116 2.40 -4.59 2.57
CA ASN A 116 3.54 -4.71 3.46
C ASN A 116 4.39 -3.43 3.48
N ALA A 117 4.63 -2.81 2.31
CA ALA A 117 5.34 -1.53 2.25
C ALA A 117 4.59 -0.46 3.06
N MET A 118 3.29 -0.28 2.83
CA MET A 118 2.48 0.72 3.54
C MET A 118 2.31 0.42 5.03
N THR A 119 2.14 -0.85 5.40
CA THR A 119 1.95 -1.25 6.79
C THR A 119 3.22 -1.13 7.61
N HIS A 120 4.36 -1.51 7.05
CA HIS A 120 5.62 -1.55 7.81
C HIS A 120 6.45 -0.28 7.68
N ARG A 121 5.95 0.69 6.90
CA ARG A 121 6.57 2.00 6.74
C ARG A 121 6.76 2.70 8.09
N ASP A 122 7.96 3.23 8.31
CA ASP A 122 8.16 4.19 9.37
C ASP A 122 7.64 5.58 8.97
N TYR A 123 6.43 5.90 9.43
CA TYR A 123 5.81 7.21 9.19
C TYR A 123 6.36 8.32 10.09
N SER A 124 7.31 8.04 10.99
CA SER A 124 8.03 9.09 11.74
C SER A 124 9.27 9.59 10.99
N GLU A 125 9.83 8.77 10.10
CA GLU A 125 10.99 9.09 9.28
C GLU A 125 10.63 10.08 8.16
N LYS A 126 11.06 11.33 8.32
CA LYS A 126 10.87 12.42 7.36
C LYS A 126 11.92 12.36 6.25
N GLY A 127 11.56 12.86 5.06
CA GLY A 127 12.48 12.96 3.93
C GLY A 127 12.64 11.67 3.11
N ALA A 128 12.05 10.57 3.56
CA ALA A 128 11.94 9.33 2.81
C ALA A 128 10.47 9.04 2.44
N PHE A 129 10.25 8.24 1.40
CA PHE A 129 8.92 7.81 0.96
C PHE A 129 8.99 6.38 0.42
N ILE A 130 7.83 5.73 0.27
CA ILE A 130 7.79 4.43 -0.40
C ILE A 130 8.05 4.67 -1.87
N GLN A 131 8.97 3.92 -2.46
CA GLN A 131 9.28 4.00 -3.87
C GLN A 131 8.98 2.65 -4.54
N VAL A 132 8.20 2.68 -5.62
CA VAL A 132 7.82 1.54 -6.43
C VAL A 132 8.38 1.74 -7.83
N ASP A 133 9.45 1.03 -8.14
CA ASP A 133 10.16 1.15 -9.41
C ASP A 133 9.82 -0.06 -10.30
N ILE A 134 9.39 0.21 -11.53
CA ILE A 134 9.12 -0.82 -12.55
C ILE A 134 10.25 -0.77 -13.58
N PHE A 135 10.89 -1.90 -13.79
CA PHE A 135 11.91 -2.14 -14.81
C PHE A 135 11.40 -3.17 -15.83
N ASP A 136 12.16 -3.39 -16.90
CA ASP A 136 11.77 -4.33 -17.94
C ASP A 136 11.64 -5.79 -17.45
N ASP A 137 12.32 -6.14 -16.34
CA ASP A 137 12.43 -7.50 -15.79
C ASP A 137 11.91 -7.67 -14.36
N ARG A 138 11.63 -6.59 -13.62
CA ARG A 138 11.27 -6.66 -12.20
C ARG A 138 10.51 -5.42 -11.71
N VAL A 139 9.90 -5.57 -10.55
CA VAL A 139 9.39 -4.46 -9.74
C VAL A 139 10.18 -4.42 -8.44
N GLU A 140 10.75 -3.26 -8.11
CA GLU A 140 11.42 -3.00 -6.85
C GLU A 140 10.55 -2.12 -5.96
N ILE A 141 10.35 -2.52 -4.70
CA ILE A 141 9.61 -1.73 -3.71
C ILE A 141 10.56 -1.41 -2.55
N SER A 142 10.92 -0.14 -2.44
CA SER A 142 11.76 0.38 -1.37
C SER A 142 10.90 1.01 -0.28
N ASN A 143 11.07 0.53 0.96
CA ASN A 143 10.31 0.99 2.12
C ASN A 143 11.23 1.54 3.23
N PRO A 144 11.10 2.83 3.60
CA PRO A 144 11.84 3.42 4.72
C PRO A 144 11.49 2.78 6.08
N GLY A 145 12.49 2.68 6.96
CA GLY A 145 12.31 2.24 8.35
C GLY A 145 13.10 1.00 8.77
N GLY A 146 13.67 0.23 7.84
CA GLY A 146 14.47 -0.97 8.15
C GLY A 146 13.67 -2.13 8.77
N LEU A 147 14.33 -3.29 8.87
CA LEU A 147 13.74 -4.51 9.41
C LEU A 147 13.55 -4.42 10.93
N ILE A 148 12.36 -4.78 11.41
CA ILE A 148 12.04 -4.89 12.86
C ILE A 148 12.20 -6.32 13.39
N ILE A 149 12.52 -7.27 12.51
CA ILE A 149 12.84 -8.65 12.82
C ILE A 149 14.24 -8.95 12.31
N LYS A 150 14.85 -10.05 12.77
CA LYS A 150 16.10 -10.52 12.17
C LYS A 150 15.83 -11.00 10.75
N GLU A 151 16.81 -10.85 9.87
CA GLU A 151 16.73 -11.37 8.50
C GLU A 151 16.43 -12.88 8.48
N SER A 152 16.99 -13.63 9.43
CA SER A 152 16.73 -15.06 9.62
C SER A 152 15.28 -15.40 9.99
N GLU A 153 14.49 -14.43 10.46
CA GLU A 153 13.08 -14.60 10.84
C GLU A 153 12.11 -14.21 9.71
N PHE A 154 12.63 -13.75 8.57
CA PHE A 154 11.82 -13.34 7.43
C PHE A 154 10.99 -14.52 6.91
N GLY A 155 9.69 -14.30 6.68
CA GLY A 155 8.76 -15.35 6.22
C GLY A 155 8.29 -16.34 7.30
N THR A 156 8.85 -16.32 8.51
CA THR A 156 8.45 -17.22 9.61
C THR A 156 7.80 -16.49 10.78
N ARG A 157 8.14 -15.21 10.98
CA ARG A 157 7.57 -14.37 12.03
C ARG A 157 6.90 -13.15 11.42
N SER A 158 5.61 -12.98 11.72
CA SER A 158 4.86 -11.78 11.35
C SER A 158 4.82 -10.81 12.53
N LEU A 159 5.53 -9.68 12.41
CA LEU A 159 5.50 -8.60 13.38
C LEU A 159 5.27 -7.29 12.62
N SER A 160 4.19 -6.57 12.93
CA SER A 160 3.85 -5.31 12.27
C SER A 160 4.39 -4.10 13.02
N ARG A 161 5.06 -3.17 12.30
CA ARG A 161 5.49 -1.88 12.87
C ARG A 161 4.29 -1.00 13.23
N ASN A 162 3.23 -1.06 12.42
CA ASN A 162 2.00 -0.30 12.62
C ASN A 162 0.80 -1.26 12.76
N PRO A 163 0.59 -1.89 13.93
CA PRO A 163 -0.47 -2.88 14.12
C PRO A 163 -1.89 -2.36 13.82
N THR A 164 -2.16 -1.08 14.11
CA THR A 164 -3.45 -0.46 13.79
C THR A 164 -3.64 -0.32 12.27
N ILE A 165 -2.59 0.05 11.53
CA ILE A 165 -2.63 0.15 10.07
C ILE A 165 -2.85 -1.23 9.46
N PHE A 166 -2.10 -2.24 9.92
CA PHE A 166 -2.27 -3.64 9.50
C PHE A 166 -3.70 -4.14 9.74
N SER A 167 -4.23 -3.93 10.94
CA SER A 167 -5.59 -4.34 11.32
C SER A 167 -6.65 -3.70 10.41
N LEU A 168 -6.46 -2.44 10.02
CA LEU A 168 -7.37 -1.75 9.11
C LEU A 168 -7.26 -2.29 7.67
N PHE A 169 -6.05 -2.53 7.16
CA PHE A 169 -5.86 -3.16 5.85
C PHE A 169 -6.57 -4.52 5.76
N ASN A 170 -6.39 -5.39 6.76
CA ASN A 170 -7.07 -6.69 6.78
C ASN A 170 -8.61 -6.56 6.76
N LYS A 171 -9.16 -5.55 7.46
CA LYS A 171 -10.61 -5.27 7.48
C LYS A 171 -11.13 -4.74 6.15
N PHE A 172 -10.34 -3.95 5.42
CA PHE A 172 -10.78 -3.32 4.16
C PHE A 172 -10.55 -4.20 2.93
N TYR A 173 -9.49 -4.99 2.91
CA TYR A 173 -9.05 -5.70 1.70
C TYR A 173 -9.10 -7.23 1.83
N PHE A 174 -9.58 -7.77 2.96
CA PHE A 174 -9.74 -9.22 3.22
C PHE A 174 -8.48 -10.03 2.86
N ILE A 175 -7.38 -9.68 3.50
CA ILE A 175 -6.07 -10.33 3.33
C ILE A 175 -5.88 -11.37 4.43
#